data_AF-A0A561DXX0-F1
#
_entry.id   AF-A0A561DXX0-F1
#
_cell.length_a   1.000
_cell.length_b   1.000
_cell.length_c   1.000
_cell.angle_alpha   90.00
_cell.angle_beta   90.00
_cell.angle_gamma   90.00
#
_symmetry.space_group_name_H-M   'P 1'
#
loop_
_entity.id
_entity.type
_entity.pdbx_description
1 polymer ?
#
loop_
_entity_poly.entity_id
_entity_poly.type
_entity_poly.pdbx_seq_one_letter_code
_entity_poly.pdbx_strand_id
1 'polypeptide(L)'
;METNKKEKDCPDHFIHSGEMNSKVGEKVKIIKINKESMELEDYFYLKKFENRIGTIIEQNHCHSGIDTYRVEFDQNKFGYFYDKDFVLTAETN
;
A
#
# COMPACT_ATOMS: atom_id res chain seq x y z
N MET A 1 -1.84 -36.31 -4.63
CA MET A 1 -1.39 -35.07 -3.95
C MET A 1 -1.98 -33.92 -4.75
N GLU A 2 -3.15 -33.43 -4.37
CA GLU A 2 -3.88 -32.39 -5.10
C GLU A 2 -3.95 -31.13 -4.24
N THR A 3 -3.06 -30.17 -4.54
CA THR A 3 -3.11 -28.85 -3.94
C THR A 3 -4.14 -28.01 -4.69
N ASN A 4 -5.36 -27.99 -4.14
CA ASN A 4 -6.43 -27.08 -4.52
C ASN A 4 -5.96 -25.63 -4.29
N LYS A 5 -5.53 -24.95 -5.35
CA LYS A 5 -5.30 -23.50 -5.35
C LYS A 5 -6.67 -22.83 -5.39
N LYS A 6 -7.09 -22.33 -4.23
CA LYS A 6 -8.32 -21.55 -4.05
C LYS A 6 -8.09 -20.17 -4.68
N GLU A 7 -8.50 -20.02 -5.94
CA GLU A 7 -8.68 -18.74 -6.62
C GLU A 7 -9.54 -17.83 -5.74
N LYS A 8 -9.00 -16.67 -5.38
CA LYS A 8 -9.75 -15.61 -4.71
C LYS A 8 -10.07 -14.58 -5.77
N ASP A 9 -11.33 -14.59 -6.16
CA ASP A 9 -12.00 -13.59 -6.97
C ASP A 9 -11.87 -12.21 -6.29
N CYS A 10 -11.25 -11.25 -6.98
CA CYS A 10 -11.12 -9.87 -6.49
C CYS A 10 -12.03 -8.98 -7.35
N PRO A 11 -12.95 -8.21 -6.73
CA PRO A 11 -13.93 -7.42 -7.46
C PRO A 11 -13.31 -6.23 -8.18
N ASP A 12 -13.86 -5.96 -9.36
CA ASP A 12 -13.58 -4.87 -10.28
C ASP A 12 -13.95 -3.51 -9.68
N HIS A 13 -12.98 -2.62 -9.42
CA HIS A 13 -13.17 -1.17 -9.57
C HIS A 13 -11.92 -0.28 -9.39
N PHE A 14 -11.76 0.62 -10.36
CA PHE A 14 -10.95 1.86 -10.42
C PHE A 14 -9.43 1.77 -10.63
N ILE A 15 -9.07 1.81 -11.92
CA ILE A 15 -7.77 2.27 -12.42
C ILE A 15 -7.57 3.75 -12.04
N HIS A 16 -6.67 4.03 -11.11
CA HIS A 16 -6.08 5.37 -10.97
C HIS A 16 -4.93 5.49 -11.99
N SER A 17 -5.14 6.31 -13.02
CA SER A 17 -4.09 6.75 -13.94
C SER A 17 -3.12 7.69 -13.22
N GLY A 18 -2.22 7.11 -12.43
CA GLY A 18 -1.01 7.73 -11.92
C GLY A 18 0.03 6.63 -11.92
N GLU A 19 0.99 6.71 -12.83
CA GLU A 19 2.04 5.69 -12.97
C GLU A 19 3.03 5.82 -11.80
N MET A 20 2.58 5.57 -10.57
CA MET A 20 3.45 5.45 -9.41
C MET A 20 4.16 4.10 -9.52
N ASN A 21 5.29 4.13 -10.23
CA ASN A 21 6.29 3.07 -10.24
C ASN A 21 7.04 3.07 -8.90
N SER A 22 6.32 2.89 -7.80
CA SER A 22 6.89 2.80 -6.47
C SER A 22 7.73 1.52 -6.40
N LYS A 23 9.05 1.65 -6.19
CA LYS A 23 9.99 0.52 -6.20
C LYS A 23 10.36 0.10 -4.79
N VAL A 24 10.70 -1.18 -4.63
CA VAL A 24 11.34 -1.68 -3.41
C VAL A 24 12.65 -0.92 -3.18
N GLY A 25 12.84 -0.42 -1.95
CA GLY A 25 13.94 0.44 -1.55
C GLY A 25 13.59 1.93 -1.47
N GLU A 26 12.48 2.35 -2.07
CA GLU A 26 12.04 3.75 -2.01
C GLU A 26 11.44 4.09 -0.65
N LYS A 27 11.69 5.32 -0.20
CA LYS A 27 11.02 5.88 0.98
C LYS A 27 9.67 6.46 0.57
N VAL A 28 8.65 6.10 1.33
CA VAL A 28 7.28 6.58 1.17
C VAL A 28 6.76 7.14 2.47
N LYS A 29 5.83 8.07 2.36
CA LYS A 29 5.14 8.67 3.49
C LYS A 29 3.67 8.37 3.40
N ILE A 30 3.10 7.79 4.46
CA ILE A 30 1.66 7.53 4.51
C ILE A 30 0.94 8.86 4.61
N ILE A 31 0.00 9.08 3.68
CA ILE A 31 -0.75 10.34 3.64
C ILE A 31 -1.74 10.42 4.79
N LYS A 32 -2.20 11.64 5.05
CA LYS A 32 -3.27 11.87 6.01
C LYS A 32 -4.58 11.32 5.45
N ILE A 33 -5.12 10.32 6.11
CA ILE A 33 -6.38 9.69 5.70
C ILE A 33 -7.56 10.56 6.16
N ASN A 34 -8.43 10.94 5.23
CA ASN A 34 -9.68 11.61 5.57
C ASN A 34 -10.77 10.57 5.86
N LYS A 35 -11.47 10.72 6.99
CA LYS A 35 -12.46 9.74 7.48
C LYS A 35 -13.67 9.58 6.55
N GLU A 36 -13.97 10.60 5.75
CA GLU A 36 -15.20 10.66 4.96
C GLU A 36 -15.24 9.73 3.74
N SER A 37 -14.09 9.22 3.27
CA SER A 37 -14.02 8.40 2.04
C SER A 37 -13.52 6.97 2.25
N MET A 38 -13.48 6.48 3.50
CA MET A 38 -12.88 5.18 3.82
C MET A 38 -13.65 4.44 4.92
N GLU A 39 -13.61 3.10 4.87
CA GLU A 39 -14.16 2.26 5.91
C GLU A 39 -13.47 2.53 7.26
N LEU A 40 -14.24 2.41 8.36
CA LEU A 40 -13.72 2.70 9.70
C LEU A 40 -12.52 1.80 10.05
N GLU A 41 -12.53 0.56 9.60
CA GLU A 41 -11.46 -0.40 9.86
C GLU A 41 -10.13 0.03 9.20
N ASP A 42 -10.14 0.34 7.90
CA ASP A 42 -8.99 0.91 7.19
C ASP A 42 -8.55 2.25 7.81
N TYR A 43 -9.50 3.10 8.21
CA TYR A 43 -9.18 4.37 8.87
C TYR A 43 -8.39 4.15 10.16
N PHE A 44 -8.85 3.27 11.05
CA PHE A 44 -8.12 2.98 12.30
C PHE A 44 -6.79 2.27 12.06
N TYR A 45 -6.67 1.48 10.99
CA TYR A 45 -5.43 0.84 10.59
C TYR A 45 -4.40 1.87 10.12
N LEU A 46 -4.74 2.63 9.07
CA LEU A 46 -3.85 3.61 8.44
C LEU A 46 -3.52 4.77 9.38
N LYS A 47 -4.46 5.17 10.26
CA LYS A 47 -4.21 6.22 11.26
C LYS A 47 -3.07 5.92 12.23
N LYS A 48 -2.72 4.64 12.44
CA LYS A 48 -1.52 4.27 13.22
C LYS A 48 -0.22 4.66 12.52
N PHE A 49 -0.27 4.74 11.19
CA PHE A 49 0.87 5.00 10.31
C PHE A 49 0.79 6.39 9.66
N GLU A 50 -0.28 7.15 9.90
CA GLU A 50 -0.46 8.54 9.44
C GLU A 50 0.82 9.36 9.61
N ASN A 51 1.23 10.02 8.52
CA ASN A 51 2.37 10.94 8.51
C ASN A 51 3.72 10.28 8.87
N ARG A 52 3.78 8.94 8.93
CA ARG A 52 5.04 8.20 9.09
C ARG A 52 5.71 7.98 7.75
N ILE A 53 7.03 8.01 7.78
CA ILE A 53 7.89 7.66 6.65
C ILE A 53 8.37 6.24 6.86
N GLY A 54 8.25 5.41 5.83
CA GLY A 54 8.78 4.07 5.81
C GLY A 54 9.39 3.73 4.47
N THR A 55 9.98 2.56 4.36
CA THR A 55 10.64 2.06 3.15
C THR A 55 9.84 0.92 2.57
N ILE A 56 9.62 0.94 1.25
CA ILE A 56 9.00 -0.20 0.57
C ILE A 56 9.99 -1.37 0.61
N ILE A 57 9.61 -2.45 1.26
CA ILE A 57 10.40 -3.68 1.36
C ILE A 57 9.89 -4.79 0.42
N GLU A 58 8.65 -4.69 -0.04
CA GLU A 58 8.04 -5.66 -0.95
C GLU A 58 6.95 -4.97 -1.77
N GLN A 59 6.86 -5.32 -3.05
CA GLN A 59 5.77 -4.96 -3.94
C GLN A 59 5.10 -6.25 -4.40
N ASN A 60 3.78 -6.30 -4.27
CA ASN A 60 2.97 -7.43 -4.71
C ASN A 60 1.96 -6.94 -5.75
N HIS A 61 2.15 -7.39 -6.99
CA HIS A 61 1.26 -7.08 -8.09
C HIS A 61 0.10 -8.06 -8.08
N CYS A 62 -1.10 -7.60 -7.72
CA CYS A 62 -2.28 -8.44 -7.89
C CYS A 62 -2.65 -8.52 -9.38
N HIS A 63 -3.04 -9.71 -9.83
CA HIS A 63 -3.58 -9.94 -11.18
C HIS A 63 -4.79 -9.06 -11.53
N SER A 64 -5.47 -8.47 -10.53
CA SER A 64 -6.54 -7.49 -10.70
C SER A 64 -6.06 -6.10 -11.14
N GLY A 65 -4.75 -5.87 -11.27
CA GLY A 65 -4.17 -4.58 -11.63
C GLY A 65 -4.02 -3.60 -10.47
N ILE A 66 -4.16 -4.07 -9.22
CA ILE A 66 -3.94 -3.27 -8.02
C ILE A 66 -2.63 -3.72 -7.37
N ASP A 67 -1.64 -2.84 -7.32
CA ASP A 67 -0.41 -3.09 -6.61
C ASP A 67 -0.58 -2.85 -5.10
N THR A 68 -0.04 -3.78 -4.31
CA THR A 68 0.06 -3.64 -2.85
C THR A 68 1.52 -3.54 -2.46
N TYR A 69 1.83 -2.62 -1.54
CA TYR A 69 3.18 -2.31 -1.12
C TYR A 69 3.33 -2.56 0.37
N ARG A 70 4.37 -3.31 0.73
CA ARG A 70 4.75 -3.52 2.11
C ARG A 70 5.75 -2.45 2.51
N VAL A 71 5.36 -1.62 3.46
CA VAL A 71 6.17 -0.49 3.93
C VAL A 71 6.63 -0.75 5.35
N GLU A 72 7.94 -0.72 5.59
CA GLU A 72 8.57 -0.82 6.91
C GLU A 72 8.85 0.57 7.49
N PHE A 73 8.38 0.86 8.71
CA PHE A 73 8.51 2.19 9.36
C PHE A 73 9.57 2.23 10.45
N ASP A 74 9.79 1.11 11.13
CA ASP A 74 10.61 0.98 12.32
C ASP A 74 11.14 -0.46 12.36
N GLN A 75 12.25 -0.72 13.05
CA GLN A 75 12.84 -2.07 13.07
C GLN A 75 11.79 -3.11 13.52
N ASN A 76 11.34 -3.97 12.59
CA ASN A 76 10.24 -4.95 12.71
C ASN A 76 8.77 -4.46 12.62
N LYS A 77 8.50 -3.19 12.30
CA LYS A 77 7.12 -2.71 12.06
C LYS A 77 6.87 -2.43 10.60
N PHE A 78 5.96 -3.19 10.01
CA PHE A 78 5.52 -3.02 8.64
C PHE A 78 3.99 -2.93 8.53
N GLY A 79 3.52 -2.28 7.49
CA GLY A 79 2.12 -2.30 7.07
C GLY A 79 2.01 -2.59 5.58
N TYR A 80 0.80 -2.94 5.15
CA TYR A 80 0.47 -3.10 3.74
C TYR A 80 -0.40 -1.93 3.31
N PHE A 81 -0.05 -1.33 2.19
CA PHE A 81 -0.66 -0.10 1.70
C PHE A 81 -0.87 -0.20 0.19
N TYR A 82 -1.91 0.44 -0.30
CA TYR A 82 -2.09 0.64 -1.73
C TYR A 82 -1.39 1.92 -2.16
N ASP A 83 -1.19 2.04 -3.47
CA ASP A 83 -0.55 3.21 -4.08
C ASP A 83 -1.15 4.55 -3.62
N LYS A 84 -2.49 4.60 -3.48
CA LYS A 84 -3.25 5.77 -3.03
C LYS A 84 -3.02 6.17 -1.56
N ASP A 85 -2.50 5.27 -0.73
CA ASP A 85 -2.40 5.47 0.72
C ASP A 85 -1.07 6.13 1.14
N PHE A 86 -0.14 6.31 0.20
CA PHE A 86 1.14 6.90 0.46
C PHE A 86 1.61 7.77 -0.70
N VAL A 87 2.66 8.55 -0.45
CA VAL A 87 3.36 9.32 -1.47
C VAL A 87 4.84 9.01 -1.40
N LEU A 88 5.50 8.93 -2.55
CA LEU A 88 6.95 8.83 -2.61
C LEU A 88 7.57 10.08 -2.00
N THR A 89 8.45 9.90 -1.02
CA THR A 89 9.29 10.99 -0.55
C THR A 89 10.48 11.04 -1.49
N ALA A 90 10.33 11.75 -2.62
CA ALA A 90 11.47 12.04 -3.48
C ALA A 90 12.49 12.84 -2.64
N GLU A 91 13.58 12.19 -2.22
CA GLU A 91 14.80 12.91 -1.87
C GLU A 91 15.35 13.44 -3.20
N THR A 92 14.86 14.61 -3.62
CA THR A 92 15.54 15.42 -4.63
C THR A 92 16.90 15.78 -4.04
N ASN A 93 17.92 15.01 -4.41
CA ASN A 93 19.31 15.48 -4.31
C ASN A 93 19.58 16.48 -5.44
#